data_AF-X0Y4I0-F1
#
_entry.id   AF-X0Y4I0-F1
#
_cell.length_a   1.000
_cell.length_b   1.000
_cell.length_c   1.000
_cell.angle_alpha   90.00
_cell.angle_beta   90.00
_cell.angle_gamma   90.00
#
_symmetry.space_group_name_H-M   'P 1'
#
loop_
_entity.id
_entity.type
_entity.pdbx_description
1 polymer ?
#
loop_
_entity_poly.entity_id
_entity_poly.type
_entity_poly.pdbx_seq_one_letter_code
_entity_poly.pdbx_strand_id
1 'polypeptide(L)'
;TNHLFDQLLANGDSPPEITIGRRISHGSSSYYFMGKPCSRAMVDQVLVQAKIDPDGQQLIAQGALTKVIKDNAASRRHIIDDICGIAAYDEKRNKAIVELKEVKSKLNTHRIILAERRQRLLSLSRERDAALEYQRMTQELDRLQASIRHLKRKKAEEKLLLSQKECAQFSGRIGTLQEDVEKLDLQIENKEWELESVREGLQSDGRIDLIKEVEHLRSEISRKQGEIDLKRQQAANLHQMIDEVTRIK
;
A
#
# COMPACT_ATOMS: atom_id res chain seq x y z
N THR A 1 12.04 18.47 -69.95
CA THR A 1 10.72 19.03 -70.29
C THR A 1 9.84 18.92 -69.06
N ASN A 2 9.11 19.99 -68.73
CA ASN A 2 8.68 20.35 -67.37
C ASN A 2 7.63 19.40 -66.74
N HIS A 3 8.00 18.66 -65.70
CA HIS A 3 7.13 17.91 -64.78
C HIS A 3 6.42 18.83 -63.75
N LEU A 4 6.08 20.06 -64.14
CA LEU A 4 5.71 21.14 -63.21
C LEU A 4 4.36 20.89 -62.51
N PHE A 5 3.46 20.14 -63.16
CA PHE A 5 2.07 19.93 -62.73
C PHE A 5 1.75 18.47 -62.38
N ASP A 6 2.76 17.59 -62.41
CA ASP A 6 2.60 16.15 -62.21
C ASP A 6 2.01 15.80 -60.83
N GLN A 7 2.25 16.64 -59.82
CA GLN A 7 1.68 16.49 -58.49
C GLN A 7 0.17 16.79 -58.41
N LEU A 8 -0.37 17.52 -59.40
CA LEU A 8 -1.78 17.91 -59.46
C LEU A 8 -2.60 17.02 -60.41
N LEU A 9 -1.92 16.16 -61.19
CA LEU A 9 -2.52 15.23 -62.14
C LEU A 9 -2.45 13.82 -61.56
N ALA A 10 -3.62 13.20 -61.34
CA ALA A 10 -3.75 11.94 -60.60
C ALA A 10 -3.02 10.73 -61.22
N ASN A 11 -2.46 10.83 -62.43
CA ASN A 11 -1.92 9.71 -63.20
C ASN A 11 -0.49 9.89 -63.75
N GLY A 12 0.25 10.95 -63.38
CA GLY A 12 1.62 11.16 -63.90
C GLY A 12 1.72 11.43 -65.41
N ASP A 13 0.58 11.64 -66.08
CA ASP A 13 0.52 12.11 -67.46
C ASP A 13 0.90 13.60 -67.50
N SER A 14 1.78 13.97 -68.44
CA SER A 14 2.12 15.37 -68.74
C SER A 14 1.37 15.79 -70.01
N PRO A 15 0.13 16.29 -69.90
CA PRO A 15 -0.64 16.71 -71.07
C PRO A 15 0.04 17.92 -71.74
N PRO A 16 -0.04 18.03 -73.07
CA PRO A 16 0.55 19.16 -73.81
C PRO A 16 -0.15 20.50 -73.53
N GLU A 17 -1.38 20.47 -73.01
CA GLU A 17 -2.18 21.64 -72.69
C GLU A 17 -2.87 21.48 -71.33
N ILE A 18 -2.97 22.58 -70.58
CA ILE A 18 -3.69 22.66 -69.32
C ILE A 18 -4.90 23.58 -69.51
N THR A 19 -6.10 23.06 -69.23
CA THR A 19 -7.35 23.81 -69.37
C THR A 19 -7.95 24.11 -67.99
N ILE A 20 -8.19 25.39 -67.73
CA ILE A 20 -8.89 25.89 -66.55
C ILE A 20 -10.19 26.55 -67.01
N GLY A 21 -11.30 26.21 -66.37
CA GLY A 21 -12.62 26.77 -66.66
C GLY A 21 -13.25 27.41 -65.43
N ARG A 22 -13.95 28.52 -65.63
CA ARG A 22 -14.81 29.14 -64.60
C ARG A 22 -16.18 29.37 -65.19
N ARG A 23 -17.22 28.87 -64.54
CA ARG A 23 -18.62 29.13 -64.89
C ARG A 23 -19.25 29.99 -63.81
N ILE A 24 -19.79 31.14 -64.20
CA ILE A 24 -20.50 32.05 -63.30
C ILE A 24 -21.98 31.97 -63.64
N SER A 25 -22.81 31.66 -62.65
CA SER A 25 -24.27 31.63 -62.70
C SER A 25 -24.83 32.64 -61.69
N HIS A 26 -26.13 32.94 -61.74
CA HIS A 26 -26.77 33.83 -60.76
C HIS A 26 -26.60 33.31 -59.33
N GLY A 27 -25.62 33.88 -58.61
CA GLY A 27 -25.31 33.56 -57.21
C GLY A 27 -24.26 32.47 -56.99
N SER A 28 -23.67 31.86 -58.03
CA SER A 28 -22.64 30.82 -57.84
C SER A 28 -21.53 30.88 -58.88
N SER A 29 -20.32 30.46 -58.45
CA SER A 29 -19.14 30.32 -59.30
C SER A 29 -18.61 28.90 -59.15
N SER A 30 -18.52 28.17 -60.26
CA SER A 30 -17.94 26.82 -60.30
C SER A 30 -16.63 26.84 -61.08
N TYR A 31 -15.62 26.14 -60.56
CA TYR A 31 -14.29 26.03 -61.16
C TYR A 31 -14.08 24.63 -61.72
N TYR A 32 -13.35 24.55 -62.82
CA TYR A 32 -13.06 23.31 -63.53
C TYR A 32 -11.57 23.25 -63.85
N PHE A 33 -10.95 22.11 -63.60
CA PHE A 33 -9.57 21.82 -63.99
C PHE A 33 -9.58 20.56 -64.85
N MET A 34 -9.04 20.66 -66.08
CA MET A 34 -9.07 19.58 -67.07
C MET A 34 -10.49 19.01 -67.28
N GLY A 35 -11.50 19.89 -67.29
CA GLY A 35 -12.91 19.53 -67.46
C GLY A 35 -13.62 18.97 -66.22
N LYS A 36 -12.91 18.72 -65.11
CA LYS A 36 -13.50 18.20 -63.86
C LYS A 36 -13.77 19.32 -62.86
N PRO A 37 -14.89 19.29 -62.11
CA PRO A 37 -15.19 20.29 -61.08
C PRO A 37 -14.13 20.25 -59.98
N CYS A 38 -13.64 21.42 -59.59
CA CYS A 38 -12.59 21.58 -58.57
C CYS A 38 -12.87 22.76 -57.64
N SER A 39 -12.13 22.83 -56.54
CA SER A 39 -12.18 23.97 -55.63
C SER A 39 -11.38 25.15 -56.19
N ARG A 40 -11.72 26.36 -55.77
CA ARG A 40 -10.92 27.57 -56.10
C ARG A 40 -9.46 27.40 -55.69
N ALA A 41 -9.21 26.82 -54.51
CA ALA A 41 -7.85 26.61 -53.99
C ALA A 41 -7.00 25.73 -54.91
N MET A 42 -7.59 24.74 -55.60
CA MET A 42 -6.86 23.92 -56.57
C MET A 42 -6.48 24.73 -57.81
N VAL A 43 -7.37 25.58 -58.32
CA VAL A 43 -7.05 26.50 -59.43
C VAL A 43 -5.95 27.48 -59.02
N ASP A 44 -6.03 28.05 -57.81
CA ASP A 44 -5.01 28.95 -57.28
C ASP A 44 -3.63 28.24 -57.19
N GLN A 45 -3.59 26.97 -56.77
CA GLN A 45 -2.35 26.17 -56.76
C GLN A 45 -1.77 25.94 -58.17
N VAL A 46 -2.62 25.65 -59.16
CA VAL A 46 -2.19 25.50 -60.56
C VAL A 46 -1.59 26.81 -61.07
N LEU A 47 -2.24 27.94 -60.81
CA LEU A 47 -1.76 29.26 -61.21
C LEU A 47 -0.42 29.59 -60.55
N VAL A 48 -0.27 29.35 -59.24
CA VAL A 48 0.99 29.52 -58.51
C VAL A 48 2.11 28.64 -59.08
N GLN A 49 1.83 27.38 -59.41
CA GLN A 49 2.81 26.50 -60.06
C GLN A 49 3.20 27.03 -61.45
N ALA A 50 2.24 27.53 -62.22
CA ALA A 50 2.48 28.21 -63.51
C ALA A 50 3.20 29.56 -63.36
N LYS A 51 3.49 29.99 -62.12
CA LYS A 51 3.97 31.34 -61.77
C LYS A 51 3.05 32.45 -62.25
N ILE A 52 1.76 32.16 -62.40
CA ILE A 52 0.72 33.14 -62.69
C ILE A 52 0.07 33.50 -61.37
N ASP A 53 0.22 34.75 -60.94
CA ASP A 53 -0.49 35.24 -59.77
C ASP A 53 -1.68 36.10 -60.24
N PRO A 54 -2.93 35.62 -60.05
CA PRO A 54 -4.11 36.35 -60.51
C PRO A 54 -4.31 37.70 -59.80
N ASP A 55 -3.77 37.87 -58.60
CA ASP A 55 -3.75 39.14 -57.85
C ASP A 55 -2.38 39.85 -57.98
N GLY A 56 -1.44 39.24 -58.70
CA GLY A 56 -0.08 39.72 -58.87
C GLY A 56 0.08 40.77 -59.97
N GLN A 57 1.29 41.32 -60.05
CA GLN A 57 1.61 42.46 -60.93
C GLN A 57 1.81 42.09 -62.41
N GLN A 58 1.51 40.84 -62.77
CA GLN A 58 1.58 40.34 -64.14
C GLN A 58 0.39 40.82 -64.98
N LEU A 59 -0.71 41.21 -64.33
CA LEU A 59 -1.90 41.76 -64.96
C LEU A 59 -1.94 43.29 -64.75
N ILE A 60 -1.87 44.06 -65.84
CA ILE A 60 -1.94 45.52 -65.80
C ILE A 60 -3.39 45.97 -65.99
N ALA A 61 -4.09 46.21 -64.88
CA ALA A 61 -5.42 46.81 -64.91
C ALA A 61 -5.35 48.28 -65.35
N GLN A 62 -6.39 48.77 -66.04
CA GLN A 62 -6.49 50.17 -66.42
C GLN A 62 -6.50 51.06 -65.16
N GLY A 63 -5.55 51.99 -65.07
CA GLY A 63 -5.36 52.85 -63.88
C GLY A 63 -4.36 52.33 -62.84
N ALA A 64 -3.77 51.14 -63.04
CA ALA A 64 -2.76 50.58 -62.13
C ALA A 64 -1.54 51.51 -61.97
N LEU A 65 -1.05 52.11 -63.05
CA LEU A 65 0.09 53.05 -62.99
C LEU A 65 -0.21 54.28 -62.14
N THR A 66 -1.40 54.87 -62.31
CA THR A 66 -1.86 56.02 -61.53
C THR A 66 -1.97 55.68 -60.05
N LYS A 67 -2.37 54.45 -59.72
CA LYS A 67 -2.42 53.95 -58.34
C LYS A 67 -1.02 53.87 -57.72
N VAL A 68 -0.06 53.26 -58.40
CA VAL A 68 1.34 53.16 -57.91
C VAL A 68 1.97 54.54 -57.67
N ILE A 69 1.68 55.52 -58.52
CA ILE A 69 2.19 56.89 -58.39
C ILE A 69 1.57 57.61 -57.18
N LYS A 70 0.26 57.41 -56.93
CA LYS A 70 -0.48 58.04 -55.82
C LYS A 70 -0.31 57.34 -54.48
N ASP A 71 0.07 56.07 -54.48
CA ASP A 71 0.26 55.28 -53.27
C ASP A 71 1.44 55.77 -52.42
N ASN A 72 1.40 55.46 -51.12
CA ASN A 72 2.45 55.84 -50.18
C ASN A 72 3.75 55.01 -50.41
N ALA A 73 4.87 55.46 -49.84
CA ALA A 73 6.16 54.81 -50.01
C ALA A 73 6.19 53.34 -49.49
N ALA A 74 5.38 53.00 -48.49
CA ALA A 74 5.30 51.65 -47.94
C ALA A 74 4.58 50.69 -48.90
N SER A 75 3.48 51.12 -49.51
CA SER A 75 2.76 50.34 -50.53
C SER A 75 3.63 50.11 -51.77
N ARG A 76 4.37 51.13 -52.22
CA ARG A 76 5.34 50.96 -53.32
C ARG A 76 6.45 49.99 -52.98
N ARG A 77 6.90 49.97 -51.73
CA ARG A 77 7.92 49.03 -51.26
C ARG A 77 7.38 47.60 -51.25
N HIS A 78 6.16 47.38 -50.75
CA HIS A 78 5.50 46.06 -50.79
C HIS A 78 5.44 45.51 -52.22
N ILE A 79 5.08 46.37 -53.18
CA ILE A 79 5.05 46.03 -54.62
C ILE A 79 6.43 45.53 -55.09
N ILE A 80 7.52 46.19 -54.70
CA ILE A 80 8.89 45.78 -55.06
C ILE A 80 9.28 44.47 -54.34
N ASP A 81 8.96 44.35 -53.05
CA ASP A 81 9.27 43.18 -52.23
C ASP A 81 8.55 41.92 -52.76
N ASP A 82 7.33 42.08 -53.29
CA ASP A 82 6.57 41.03 -53.97
C ASP A 82 7.22 40.60 -55.29
N ILE A 83 7.63 41.57 -56.13
CA ILE A 83 8.33 41.28 -57.41
C ILE A 83 9.64 40.54 -57.15
N CYS A 84 10.39 40.94 -56.12
CA CYS A 84 11.65 40.31 -55.75
C CYS A 84 11.48 38.97 -55.04
N GLY A 85 10.24 38.54 -54.74
CA GLY A 85 9.94 37.30 -54.01
C GLY A 85 10.38 37.31 -52.54
N ILE A 86 10.72 38.49 -52.00
CA ILE A 86 11.15 38.68 -50.61
C ILE A 86 9.96 38.53 -49.66
N ALA A 87 8.77 38.97 -50.09
CA ALA A 87 7.54 38.86 -49.29
C ALA A 87 7.23 37.40 -48.87
N ALA A 88 7.41 36.43 -49.77
CA ALA A 88 7.20 35.01 -49.46
C ALA A 88 8.22 34.46 -48.46
N TYR A 89 9.45 34.98 -48.47
CA TYR A 89 10.48 34.63 -47.49
C TYR A 89 10.16 35.21 -46.11
N ASP A 90 9.77 36.48 -46.05
CA ASP A 90 9.41 37.15 -44.79
C ASP A 90 8.15 36.54 -44.16
N GLU A 91 7.16 36.14 -44.96
CA GLU A 91 5.99 35.42 -44.46
C GLU A 91 6.38 34.07 -43.82
N LYS A 92 7.22 33.27 -44.50
CA LYS A 92 7.74 32.00 -43.96
C LYS A 92 8.55 32.21 -42.68
N ARG A 93 9.40 33.24 -42.65
CA ARG A 93 10.19 33.61 -41.48
C ARG A 93 9.29 33.98 -40.30
N ASN A 94 8.26 34.78 -40.53
CA ASN A 94 7.32 35.19 -39.49
C ASN A 94 6.54 33.99 -38.94
N LYS A 95 6.04 33.10 -39.80
CA LYS A 95 5.40 31.83 -39.39
C LYS A 95 6.33 30.98 -38.52
N ALA A 96 7.57 30.78 -38.94
CA ALA A 96 8.56 30.02 -38.17
C ALA A 96 8.88 30.66 -36.80
N ILE A 97 8.92 31.99 -36.71
CA ILE A 97 9.13 32.70 -35.43
C ILE A 97 7.94 32.48 -34.48
N VAL A 98 6.71 32.53 -34.99
CA VAL A 98 5.49 32.27 -34.20
C VAL A 98 5.50 30.83 -33.69
N GLU A 99 5.73 29.85 -34.57
CA GLU A 99 5.82 28.44 -34.20
C GLU A 99 6.92 28.20 -33.14
N LEU A 100 8.10 28.80 -33.32
CA LEU A 100 9.19 28.68 -32.35
C LEU A 100 8.78 29.23 -30.98
N LYS A 101 8.04 30.34 -30.94
CA LYS A 101 7.54 30.93 -29.69
C LYS A 101 6.56 29.99 -28.99
N GLU A 102 5.65 29.36 -29.74
CA GLU A 102 4.72 28.38 -29.21
C GLU A 102 5.43 27.14 -28.65
N VAL A 103 6.39 26.59 -29.39
CA VAL A 103 7.19 25.44 -28.96
C VAL A 103 7.97 25.76 -27.68
N LYS A 104 8.59 26.95 -27.59
CA LYS A 104 9.28 27.40 -26.38
C LYS A 104 8.34 27.51 -25.18
N SER A 105 7.13 28.03 -25.38
CA SER A 105 6.10 28.11 -24.33
C SER A 105 5.72 26.72 -23.82
N LYS A 106 5.39 25.79 -24.74
CA LYS A 106 5.07 24.39 -24.41
C LYS A 106 6.22 23.71 -23.66
N LEU A 107 7.46 23.89 -24.12
CA LEU A 107 8.64 23.33 -23.46
C LEU A 107 8.79 23.84 -22.02
N ASN A 108 8.55 25.12 -21.78
CA ASN A 108 8.61 25.68 -20.44
C ASN A 108 7.56 25.07 -19.52
N THR A 109 6.32 24.92 -19.99
CA THR A 109 5.25 24.24 -19.25
C THR A 109 5.63 22.80 -18.91
N HIS A 110 6.16 22.05 -19.89
CA HIS A 110 6.59 20.68 -19.65
C HIS A 110 7.76 20.58 -18.66
N ARG A 111 8.68 21.55 -18.64
CA ARG A 111 9.76 21.61 -17.64
C ARG A 111 9.22 21.80 -16.22
N ILE A 112 8.21 22.66 -16.05
CA ILE A 112 7.55 22.88 -14.75
C ILE A 112 6.87 21.57 -14.28
N ILE A 113 6.09 20.92 -15.16
CA ILE A 113 5.43 19.64 -14.85
C ILE A 113 6.46 18.57 -14.49
N LEU A 114 7.58 18.50 -15.23
CA LEU A 114 8.64 17.53 -14.94
C LEU A 114 9.27 17.77 -13.57
N ALA A 115 9.51 19.03 -13.19
CA ALA A 115 10.05 19.39 -11.88
C ALA A 115 9.09 18.97 -10.76
N GLU A 116 7.79 19.26 -10.92
CA GLU A 116 6.75 18.85 -9.96
C GLU A 116 6.69 17.33 -9.82
N ARG A 117 6.70 16.59 -10.93
CA ARG A 117 6.70 15.12 -10.92
C ARG A 117 7.93 14.54 -10.24
N ARG A 118 9.12 15.14 -10.44
CA ARG A 118 10.35 14.75 -9.74
C ARG A 118 10.23 14.97 -8.23
N GLN A 119 9.70 16.11 -7.80
CA GLN A 119 9.47 16.38 -6.37
C GLN A 119 8.48 15.38 -5.77
N ARG A 120 7.41 15.05 -6.50
CA ARG A 120 6.45 14.02 -6.07
C ARG A 120 7.07 12.64 -5.95
N LEU A 121 7.93 12.25 -6.90
CA LEU A 121 8.67 10.99 -6.83
C LEU A 121 9.60 10.94 -5.61
N LEU A 122 10.26 12.04 -5.26
CA LEU A 122 11.09 12.12 -4.07
C LEU A 122 10.26 11.95 -2.78
N SER A 123 9.07 12.56 -2.70
CA SER A 123 8.15 12.35 -1.57
C SER A 123 7.74 10.88 -1.46
N LEU A 124 7.29 10.30 -2.57
CA LEU A 124 6.85 8.90 -2.61
C LEU A 124 7.99 7.93 -2.27
N SER A 125 9.23 8.23 -2.65
CA SER A 125 10.39 7.43 -2.24
C SER A 125 10.58 7.46 -0.73
N ARG A 126 10.48 8.64 -0.10
CA ARG A 126 10.60 8.77 1.36
C ARG A 126 9.46 8.06 2.09
N GLU A 127 8.24 8.18 1.59
CA GLU A 127 7.07 7.48 2.13
C GLU A 127 7.22 5.96 2.03
N ARG A 128 7.70 5.45 0.89
CA ARG A 128 8.03 4.03 0.71
C ARG A 128 9.09 3.57 1.71
N ASP A 129 10.18 4.32 1.85
CA ASP A 129 11.27 3.94 2.74
C ASP A 129 10.81 3.90 4.21
N ALA A 130 9.99 4.87 4.63
CA ALA A 130 9.36 4.87 5.94
C ALA A 130 8.40 3.68 6.15
N ALA A 131 7.61 3.33 5.13
CA ALA A 131 6.70 2.18 5.19
C ALA A 131 7.46 0.84 5.29
N LEU A 132 8.57 0.69 4.57
CA LEU A 132 9.43 -0.49 4.64
C LEU A 132 10.08 -0.63 6.02
N GLU A 133 10.59 0.46 6.59
CA GLU A 133 11.12 0.46 7.96
C GLU A 133 10.03 0.11 8.98
N TYR A 134 8.83 0.68 8.84
CA TYR A 134 7.69 0.33 9.68
C TYR A 134 7.35 -1.16 9.61
N GLN A 135 7.29 -1.72 8.39
CA GLN A 135 7.02 -3.15 8.19
C GLN A 135 8.11 -4.02 8.86
N ARG A 136 9.39 -3.66 8.72
CA ARG A 136 10.50 -4.37 9.38
C ARG A 136 10.36 -4.32 10.90
N MET A 137 10.14 -3.14 11.47
CA MET A 137 9.99 -2.96 12.91
C MET A 137 8.78 -3.70 13.47
N THR A 138 7.68 -3.76 12.71
CA THR A 138 6.46 -4.48 13.11
C THR A 138 6.71 -5.99 13.13
N GLN A 139 7.37 -6.53 12.11
CA GLN A 139 7.76 -7.95 12.09
C GLN A 139 8.71 -8.31 13.23
N GLU A 140 9.66 -7.41 13.56
CA GLU A 140 10.57 -7.60 14.68
C GLU A 140 9.83 -7.54 16.02
N LEU A 141 8.91 -6.58 16.19
CA LEU A 141 8.05 -6.49 17.36
C LEU A 141 7.23 -7.76 17.55
N ASP A 142 6.59 -8.26 16.50
CA ASP A 142 5.78 -9.49 16.56
C ASP A 142 6.63 -10.70 16.96
N ARG A 143 7.83 -10.84 16.40
CA ARG A 143 8.78 -11.90 16.78
C ARG A 143 9.22 -11.80 18.23
N LEU A 144 9.53 -10.59 18.71
CA LEU A 144 9.91 -10.36 20.11
C LEU A 144 8.75 -10.64 21.05
N GLN A 145 7.54 -10.19 20.72
CA GLN A 145 6.35 -10.47 21.49
C GLN A 145 6.05 -11.98 21.54
N ALA A 146 6.17 -12.69 20.43
CA ALA A 146 6.02 -14.14 20.39
C ALA A 146 7.07 -14.83 21.27
N SER A 147 8.32 -14.36 21.23
CA SER A 147 9.41 -14.87 22.07
C SER A 147 9.15 -14.65 23.56
N ILE A 148 8.66 -13.46 23.94
CA ILE A 148 8.28 -13.14 25.33
C ILE A 148 7.12 -14.03 25.78
N ARG A 149 6.08 -14.18 24.95
CA ARG A 149 4.94 -15.07 25.25
C ARG A 149 5.41 -16.51 25.44
N HIS A 150 6.29 -16.99 24.57
CA HIS A 150 6.87 -18.33 24.68
C HIS A 150 7.65 -18.51 25.99
N LEU A 151 8.51 -17.55 26.34
CA LEU A 151 9.28 -17.60 27.59
C LEU A 151 8.36 -17.56 28.84
N LYS A 152 7.33 -16.72 28.83
CA LYS A 152 6.33 -16.67 29.90
C LYS A 152 5.60 -18.00 30.05
N ARG A 153 5.18 -18.60 28.93
CA ARG A 153 4.54 -19.93 28.92
C ARG A 153 5.48 -20.99 29.49
N LYS A 154 6.74 -21.02 29.05
CA LYS A 154 7.74 -21.98 29.55
C LYS A 154 7.94 -21.85 31.07
N LYS A 155 8.08 -20.62 31.58
CA LYS A 155 8.16 -20.39 33.03
C LYS A 155 6.89 -20.82 33.78
N ALA A 156 5.71 -20.62 33.20
CA ALA A 156 4.46 -21.07 33.78
C ALA A 156 4.37 -22.60 33.81
N GLU A 157 4.79 -23.27 32.73
CA GLU A 157 4.87 -24.75 32.64
C GLU A 157 5.86 -25.32 33.67
N GLU A 158 7.03 -24.70 33.85
CA GLU A 158 8.00 -25.10 34.89
C GLU A 158 7.41 -24.97 36.30
N LYS A 159 6.73 -23.86 36.60
CA LYS A 159 6.03 -23.67 37.89
C LYS A 159 4.92 -24.68 38.09
N LEU A 160 4.11 -24.93 37.07
CA LEU A 160 3.03 -25.90 37.09
C LEU A 160 3.56 -27.29 37.44
N LEU A 161 4.67 -27.72 36.80
CA LEU A 161 5.30 -29.00 37.07
C LEU A 161 5.83 -29.09 38.51
N LEU A 162 6.42 -28.00 39.04
CA LEU A 162 6.89 -27.97 40.42
C LEU A 162 5.73 -28.10 41.41
N SER A 163 4.67 -27.30 41.25
CA SER A 163 3.49 -27.37 42.11
C SER A 163 2.78 -28.72 42.03
N GLN A 164 2.73 -29.36 40.86
CA GLN A 164 2.20 -30.72 40.72
C GLN A 164 3.02 -31.75 41.51
N LYS A 165 4.36 -31.64 41.48
CA LYS A 165 5.24 -32.51 42.29
C LYS A 165 5.04 -32.29 43.78
N GLU A 166 4.91 -31.03 44.22
CA GLU A 166 4.64 -30.68 45.63
C GLU A 166 3.29 -31.24 46.08
N CYS A 167 2.23 -31.08 45.27
CA CYS A 167 0.93 -31.70 45.54
C CYS A 167 1.04 -33.22 45.69
N ALA A 168 1.72 -33.90 44.77
CA ALA A 168 1.90 -35.34 44.85
C ALA A 168 2.66 -35.77 46.12
N GLN A 169 3.68 -35.02 46.53
CA GLN A 169 4.38 -35.26 47.79
C GLN A 169 3.47 -35.05 49.00
N PHE A 170 2.66 -33.99 49.03
CA PHE A 170 1.71 -33.77 50.12
C PHE A 170 0.64 -34.84 50.18
N SER A 171 0.10 -35.27 49.04
CA SER A 171 -0.85 -36.39 48.96
C SER A 171 -0.24 -37.69 49.52
N GLY A 172 1.01 -37.99 49.17
CA GLY A 172 1.72 -39.15 49.73
C GLY A 172 1.92 -39.04 51.25
N ARG A 173 2.31 -37.85 51.74
CA ARG A 173 2.48 -37.59 53.18
C ARG A 173 1.16 -37.73 53.95
N ILE A 174 0.06 -37.24 53.38
CA ILE A 174 -1.29 -37.39 53.93
C ILE A 174 -1.63 -38.88 54.05
N GLY A 175 -1.38 -39.69 53.00
CA GLY A 175 -1.60 -41.14 53.05
C GLY A 175 -0.84 -41.81 54.19
N THR A 176 0.46 -41.53 54.34
CA THR A 176 1.26 -42.10 55.44
C THR A 176 0.77 -41.68 56.83
N LEU A 177 0.33 -40.42 56.98
CA LEU A 177 -0.20 -39.93 58.25
C LEU A 177 -1.56 -40.55 58.57
N GLN A 178 -2.39 -40.81 57.55
CA GLN A 178 -3.67 -41.51 57.73
C GLN A 178 -3.45 -42.95 58.18
N GLU A 179 -2.52 -43.69 57.57
CA GLU A 179 -2.15 -45.04 58.02
C GLU A 179 -1.63 -45.04 59.47
N ASP A 180 -0.85 -44.03 59.86
CA ASP A 180 -0.39 -43.88 61.23
C ASP A 180 -1.53 -43.59 62.21
N VAL A 181 -2.51 -42.77 61.82
CA VAL A 181 -3.70 -42.48 62.65
C VAL A 181 -4.51 -43.76 62.83
N GLU A 182 -4.77 -44.53 61.78
CA GLU A 182 -5.49 -45.82 61.88
C GLU A 182 -4.79 -46.81 62.81
N LYS A 183 -3.45 -46.88 62.76
CA LYS A 183 -2.68 -47.72 63.70
C LYS A 183 -2.82 -47.26 65.14
N LEU A 184 -2.78 -45.95 65.39
CA LEU A 184 -2.95 -45.39 66.73
C LEU A 184 -4.38 -45.61 67.24
N ASP A 185 -5.40 -45.46 66.39
CA ASP A 185 -6.80 -45.75 66.74
C ASP A 185 -6.97 -47.22 67.17
N LEU A 186 -6.40 -48.18 66.42
CA LEU A 186 -6.39 -49.60 66.81
C LEU A 186 -5.66 -49.86 68.13
N GLN A 187 -4.56 -49.15 68.39
CA GLN A 187 -3.84 -49.26 69.65
C GLN A 187 -4.67 -48.72 70.82
N ILE A 188 -5.37 -47.59 70.63
CA ILE A 188 -6.29 -47.04 71.61
C ILE A 188 -7.41 -48.04 71.89
N GLU A 189 -8.04 -48.60 70.84
CA GLU A 189 -9.10 -49.58 71.01
C GLU A 189 -8.60 -50.77 71.84
N ASN A 190 -7.48 -51.39 71.47
CA ASN A 190 -6.88 -52.48 72.25
C ASN A 190 -6.61 -52.08 73.72
N LYS A 191 -6.09 -50.88 73.98
CA LYS A 191 -5.83 -50.37 75.32
C LYS A 191 -7.11 -50.11 76.12
N GLU A 192 -8.16 -49.63 75.47
CA GLU A 192 -9.50 -49.46 76.06
C GLU A 192 -10.12 -50.83 76.42
N TRP A 193 -9.93 -51.87 75.60
CA TRP A 193 -10.30 -53.25 75.93
C TRP A 193 -9.50 -53.80 77.11
N GLU A 194 -8.18 -53.60 77.17
CA GLU A 194 -7.35 -53.95 78.33
C GLU A 194 -7.85 -53.26 79.61
N LEU A 195 -8.19 -51.96 79.52
CA LEU A 195 -8.77 -51.20 80.63
C LEU A 195 -10.10 -51.78 81.09
N GLU A 196 -10.99 -52.18 80.18
CA GLU A 196 -12.28 -52.78 80.52
C GLU A 196 -12.10 -54.18 81.16
N SER A 197 -11.12 -54.98 80.69
CA SER A 197 -10.79 -56.26 81.34
C SER A 197 -10.20 -56.08 82.74
N VAL A 198 -9.38 -55.05 82.96
CA VAL A 198 -8.86 -54.67 84.29
C VAL A 198 -9.98 -54.07 85.16
N ARG A 199 -11.02 -53.49 84.57
CA ARG A 199 -12.23 -53.03 85.29
C ARG A 199 -12.94 -54.19 85.99
N GLU A 200 -12.89 -55.39 85.42
CA GLU A 200 -13.40 -56.63 86.03
C GLU A 200 -12.45 -57.24 87.08
N GLY A 201 -11.18 -56.82 87.14
CA GLY A 201 -10.16 -57.29 88.08
C GLY A 201 -9.45 -56.16 88.86
N LEU A 202 -9.95 -55.83 90.06
CA LEU A 202 -9.46 -54.75 90.93
C LEU A 202 -7.92 -54.68 91.11
N GLN A 203 -7.24 -53.75 90.42
CA GLN A 203 -5.90 -53.21 90.72
C GLN A 203 -5.87 -51.70 90.40
N SER A 204 -5.48 -50.85 91.38
CA SER A 204 -5.64 -49.39 91.30
C SER A 204 -4.50 -48.64 90.60
N ASP A 205 -3.27 -49.16 90.60
CA ASP A 205 -2.10 -48.41 90.12
C ASP A 205 -1.91 -48.49 88.59
N GLY A 206 -2.01 -49.68 87.99
CA GLY A 206 -1.87 -49.84 86.53
C GLY A 206 -2.94 -49.09 85.72
N ARG A 207 -4.07 -48.77 86.34
CA ARG A 207 -5.18 -48.03 85.73
C ARG A 207 -4.83 -46.57 85.45
N ILE A 208 -4.11 -45.92 86.36
CA ILE A 208 -3.73 -44.51 86.22
C ILE A 208 -2.71 -44.36 85.07
N ASP A 209 -1.82 -45.33 84.93
CA ASP A 209 -0.80 -45.31 83.87
C ASP A 209 -1.41 -45.58 82.48
N LEU A 210 -2.33 -46.54 82.35
CA LEU A 210 -3.05 -46.76 81.08
C LEU A 210 -3.94 -45.57 80.69
N ILE A 211 -4.60 -44.90 81.63
CA ILE A 211 -5.39 -43.69 81.32
C ILE A 211 -4.49 -42.57 80.81
N LYS A 212 -3.29 -42.39 81.41
CA LYS A 212 -2.31 -41.41 80.92
C LYS A 212 -1.81 -41.77 79.52
N GLU A 213 -1.59 -43.05 79.22
CA GLU A 213 -1.22 -43.51 77.87
C GLU A 213 -2.32 -43.23 76.84
N VAL A 214 -3.59 -43.50 77.17
CA VAL A 214 -4.72 -43.21 76.27
C VAL A 214 -4.85 -41.70 76.01
N GLU A 215 -4.75 -40.87 77.04
CA GLU A 215 -4.77 -39.40 76.87
C GLU A 215 -3.57 -38.87 76.08
N HIS A 216 -2.40 -39.50 76.24
CA HIS A 216 -1.22 -39.22 75.42
C HIS A 216 -1.45 -39.57 73.95
N LEU A 217 -1.94 -40.78 73.67
CA LEU A 217 -2.26 -41.23 72.31
C LEU A 217 -3.35 -40.37 71.67
N ARG A 218 -4.40 -39.98 72.41
CA ARG A 218 -5.43 -39.03 71.92
C ARG A 218 -4.85 -37.66 71.59
N SER A 219 -3.90 -37.17 72.39
CA SER A 219 -3.19 -35.93 72.11
C SER A 219 -2.31 -36.05 70.86
N GLU A 220 -1.64 -37.19 70.66
CA GLU A 220 -0.85 -37.45 69.44
C GLU A 220 -1.73 -37.55 68.19
N ILE A 221 -2.88 -38.23 68.29
CA ILE A 221 -3.86 -38.30 67.19
C ILE A 221 -4.39 -36.91 66.85
N SER A 222 -4.78 -36.11 67.85
CA SER A 222 -5.25 -34.74 67.62
C SER A 222 -4.17 -33.89 66.94
N ARG A 223 -2.90 -34.06 67.32
CA ARG A 223 -1.77 -33.39 66.69
C ARG A 223 -1.57 -33.85 65.24
N LYS A 224 -1.59 -35.14 64.96
CA LYS A 224 -1.47 -35.70 63.61
C LYS A 224 -2.66 -35.31 62.72
N GLN A 225 -3.88 -35.29 63.24
CA GLN A 225 -5.07 -34.80 62.54
C GLN A 225 -4.93 -33.31 62.18
N GLY A 226 -4.44 -32.48 63.11
CA GLY A 226 -4.11 -31.09 62.83
C GLY A 226 -3.05 -30.93 61.72
N GLU A 227 -2.02 -31.78 61.71
CA GLU A 227 -1.03 -31.79 60.62
C GLU A 227 -1.62 -32.21 59.27
N ILE A 228 -2.51 -33.21 59.26
CA ILE A 228 -3.23 -33.66 58.05
C ILE A 228 -4.07 -32.52 57.48
N ASP A 229 -4.85 -31.84 58.32
CA ASP A 229 -5.74 -30.76 57.88
C ASP A 229 -4.94 -29.59 57.30
N LEU A 230 -3.83 -29.22 57.94
CA LEU A 230 -2.94 -28.17 57.46
C LEU A 230 -2.30 -28.54 56.12
N LYS A 231 -1.92 -29.80 55.94
CA LYS A 231 -1.39 -30.33 54.66
C LYS A 231 -2.45 -30.42 53.57
N ARG A 232 -3.69 -30.78 53.90
CA ARG A 232 -4.83 -30.77 52.98
C ARG A 232 -5.13 -29.37 52.49
N GLN A 233 -5.12 -28.37 53.38
CA GLN A 233 -5.31 -26.98 53.01
C GLN A 233 -4.20 -26.47 52.08
N GLN A 234 -2.94 -26.83 52.36
CA GLN A 234 -1.80 -26.51 51.48
C GLN A 234 -1.95 -27.14 50.09
N ALA A 235 -2.35 -28.41 50.02
CA ALA A 235 -2.58 -29.10 48.75
C ALA A 235 -3.77 -28.54 47.96
N ALA A 236 -4.83 -28.11 48.64
CA ALA A 236 -6.01 -27.49 48.03
C ALA A 236 -5.68 -26.11 47.43
N ASN A 237 -4.91 -25.28 48.15
CA ASN A 237 -4.45 -23.98 47.65
C ASN A 237 -3.56 -24.15 46.41
N LEU A 238 -2.65 -25.13 46.43
CA LEU A 238 -1.81 -25.43 45.26
C LEU A 238 -2.64 -25.96 44.08
N HIS A 239 -3.66 -26.79 44.32
CA HIS A 239 -4.59 -27.21 43.27
C HIS A 239 -5.33 -26.03 42.63
N GLN A 240 -5.82 -25.07 43.42
CA GLN A 240 -6.42 -23.85 42.87
C GLN A 240 -5.42 -23.04 42.03
N MET A 241 -4.18 -22.89 42.48
CA MET A 241 -3.14 -22.21 41.69
C MET A 241 -2.83 -22.95 40.36
N ILE A 242 -2.83 -24.28 40.37
CA ILE A 242 -2.65 -25.13 39.18
C ILE A 242 -3.80 -24.92 38.19
N ASP A 243 -5.04 -24.89 38.68
CA ASP A 243 -6.26 -24.67 37.87
C ASP A 243 -6.33 -23.27 37.24
N GLU A 244 -5.89 -22.24 37.98
CA GLU A 244 -5.80 -20.88 37.42
C GLU A 244 -4.75 -20.80 36.30
N VAL A 245 -3.60 -21.45 36.46
CA VAL A 245 -2.53 -21.45 35.44
C VAL A 245 -2.93 -22.25 34.21
N THR A 246 -3.69 -23.35 34.34
CA THR A 246 -4.16 -24.13 33.18
C THR A 246 -5.25 -23.42 32.38
N ARG A 247 -6.06 -22.55 32.99
CA ARG A 247 -7.06 -21.71 32.28
C ARG A 247 -6.48 -20.57 31.45
N ILE A 248 -5.21 -20.22 31.65
CA ILE A 248 -4.51 -19.13 30.92
C ILE A 248 -3.94 -19.62 29.57
N LYS A 249 -4.00 -20.93 29.28
CA LYS A 249 -3.68 -21.49 27.95
C LYS A 249 -4.75 -21.15 26.93
#